data_AF-A0A5C7GKG0-F1
#
_entry.id   AF-A0A5C7GKG0-F1
#
_cell.length_a   1.000
_cell.length_b   1.000
_cell.length_c   1.000
_cell.angle_alpha   90.00
_cell.angle_beta   90.00
_cell.angle_gamma   90.00
#
_symmetry.space_group_name_H-M   'P 1'
#
loop_
_entity.id
_entity.type
_entity.pdbx_description
1 polymer ?
#
loop_
_entity_poly.entity_id
_entity_poly.type
_entity_poly.pdbx_seq_one_letter_code
_entity_poly.pdbx_strand_id
1 'polypeptide(L)'
;MSIGKTIAKATLLATCIFWFLIFCDDLDLGMLPFVFLSMIPICLCCSLVIIFTIAPFFWTCNKEQNGTEIVFQWFFPFYAIACFCLCAYGFWKAPDAVSFFTAAFFTSLQSWVWLAKKKVTKLES
;
A
#
# COMPACT_ATOMS: atom_id res chain seq x y z
N MET A 1 10.09 13.29 7.55
CA MET A 1 9.17 12.30 6.94
C MET A 1 9.94 11.00 6.77
N SER A 2 9.66 9.93 7.52
CA SER A 2 10.37 8.65 7.31
C SER A 2 9.60 7.78 6.31
N ILE A 3 9.56 8.22 5.05
CA ILE A 3 8.91 7.53 3.91
C ILE A 3 9.42 6.08 3.85
N GLY A 4 10.72 5.87 4.02
CA GLY A 4 11.34 4.53 4.02
C GLY A 4 10.75 3.59 5.08
N LYS A 5 10.38 4.09 6.26
CA LYS A 5 9.71 3.27 7.29
C LYS A 5 8.28 2.89 6.87
N THR A 6 7.59 3.75 6.13
CA THR A 6 6.25 3.45 5.59
C THR A 6 6.36 2.45 4.45
N ILE A 7 7.31 2.64 3.53
CA ILE A 7 7.59 1.70 2.43
C ILE A 7 7.92 0.32 2.99
N ALA A 8 8.84 0.23 3.97
CA ALA A 8 9.19 -1.06 4.57
C ALA A 8 7.99 -1.77 5.21
N LYS A 9 7.13 -1.03 5.94
CA LYS A 9 5.89 -1.59 6.52
C LYS A 9 4.90 -2.02 5.45
N ALA A 10 4.76 -1.24 4.37
CA ALA A 10 3.88 -1.54 3.25
C ALA A 10 4.35 -2.80 2.51
N THR A 11 5.64 -2.87 2.16
CA THR A 11 6.24 -4.05 1.52
C THR A 11 6.06 -5.31 2.36
N LEU A 12 6.27 -5.21 3.68
CA LEU A 12 6.09 -6.36 4.58
C LEU A 12 4.62 -6.79 4.62
N LEU A 13 3.69 -5.84 4.78
CA LEU A 13 2.26 -6.13 4.78
C LEU A 13 1.78 -6.74 3.46
N ALA A 14 2.20 -6.19 2.31
CA ALA A 14 1.87 -6.71 0.99
C ALA A 14 2.40 -8.13 0.81
N THR A 15 3.64 -8.38 1.19
CA THR A 15 4.24 -9.72 1.16
C THR A 15 3.44 -10.68 2.05
N CYS A 16 3.09 -10.27 3.27
CA CYS A 16 2.29 -11.09 4.18
C CYS A 16 0.91 -11.43 3.60
N ILE A 17 0.17 -10.45 3.07
CA ILE A 17 -1.17 -10.69 2.51
C ILE A 17 -1.08 -11.56 1.25
N PHE A 18 -0.12 -11.28 0.37
CA PHE A 18 0.08 -12.03 -0.87
C PHE A 18 0.37 -13.50 -0.58
N TRP A 19 1.30 -13.77 0.34
CA TRP A 19 1.64 -15.13 0.73
C TRP A 19 0.55 -15.79 1.55
N PHE A 20 -0.14 -15.08 2.43
CA PHE A 20 -1.28 -15.63 3.17
C PHE A 20 -2.38 -16.13 2.23
N LEU A 21 -2.67 -15.40 1.14
CA LEU A 21 -3.62 -15.82 0.13
C LEU A 21 -3.14 -17.04 -0.67
N ILE A 22 -1.86 -17.07 -1.07
CA ILE A 22 -1.28 -18.24 -1.75
C ILE A 22 -1.28 -19.49 -0.86
N PHE A 23 -0.89 -19.34 0.42
CA PHE A 23 -0.93 -20.42 1.40
C PHE A 23 -2.33 -20.97 1.66
N CYS A 24 -3.37 -20.17 1.39
CA CYS A 24 -4.75 -20.59 1.55
C CYS A 24 -5.24 -21.48 0.39
N ASP A 25 -4.59 -21.41 -0.77
CA ASP A 25 -4.95 -22.17 -1.97
C ASP A 25 -4.18 -23.52 -2.02
N ASP A 26 -2.84 -23.49 -1.88
CA ASP A 26 -2.02 -24.70 -1.91
C ASP A 26 -0.83 -24.60 -0.93
N LEU A 27 -0.71 -25.61 -0.06
CA LEU A 27 0.29 -25.67 1.02
C LEU A 27 1.56 -26.41 0.56
N ASP A 28 2.27 -25.84 -0.41
CA ASP A 28 3.55 -26.39 -0.88
C ASP A 28 4.74 -25.68 -0.21
N LEU A 29 5.40 -26.37 0.72
CA LEU A 29 6.60 -25.88 1.42
C LEU A 29 7.77 -25.61 0.47
N GLY A 30 7.76 -26.15 -0.76
CA GLY A 30 8.74 -25.85 -1.80
C GLY A 30 8.65 -24.42 -2.35
N MET A 31 7.56 -23.68 -2.07
CA MET A 31 7.39 -22.30 -2.52
C MET A 31 8.05 -21.25 -1.62
N LEU A 32 8.50 -21.63 -0.41
CA LEU A 32 9.13 -20.73 0.57
C LEU A 32 10.31 -19.87 0.02
N PRO A 33 11.25 -20.39 -0.79
CA PRO A 33 12.30 -19.55 -1.39
C PRO A 33 11.77 -18.48 -2.36
N PHE A 34 10.61 -18.71 -3.00
CA PHE A 34 9.98 -17.71 -3.85
C PHE A 34 9.42 -16.53 -3.06
N VAL A 35 9.25 -16.66 -1.74
CA VAL A 35 8.82 -15.56 -0.84
C VAL A 35 9.80 -14.41 -0.93
N PHE A 36 11.08 -14.69 -0.71
CA PHE A 36 12.13 -13.68 -0.73
C PHE A 36 12.31 -13.10 -2.13
N LEU A 37 12.13 -13.91 -3.17
CA LEU A 37 12.22 -13.44 -4.55
C LEU A 37 11.08 -12.47 -4.90
N SER A 38 9.85 -12.76 -4.44
CA SER A 38 8.67 -11.93 -4.64
C SER A 38 8.71 -10.59 -3.89
N MET A 39 9.51 -10.48 -2.83
CA MET A 39 9.66 -9.21 -2.09
C MET A 39 10.24 -8.09 -2.95
N ILE A 40 11.11 -8.40 -3.91
CA ILE A 40 11.75 -7.39 -4.77
C ILE A 40 10.71 -6.65 -5.62
N PRO A 41 9.90 -7.32 -6.46
CA PRO A 41 8.88 -6.64 -7.25
C PRO A 41 7.80 -5.99 -6.38
N ILE A 42 7.40 -6.61 -5.26
CA ILE A 42 6.44 -6.03 -4.32
C ILE A 42 6.98 -4.71 -3.74
N CYS A 43 8.26 -4.69 -3.34
CA CYS A 43 8.90 -3.50 -2.78
C CYS A 43 9.00 -2.38 -3.81
N LEU A 44 9.36 -2.71 -5.06
CA LEU A 44 9.40 -1.73 -6.15
C LEU A 44 8.01 -1.15 -6.43
N CYS A 45 6.98 -1.98 -6.54
CA CYS A 45 5.59 -1.53 -6.73
C CYS A 45 5.13 -0.62 -5.58
N CYS A 46 5.32 -1.05 -4.33
CA CYS A 46 4.94 -0.25 -3.16
C CYS A 46 5.69 1.08 -3.12
N SER A 47 7.00 1.08 -3.43
CA SER A 47 7.82 2.28 -3.47
C SER A 47 7.34 3.25 -4.53
N LEU A 48 7.09 2.78 -5.76
CA LEU A 48 6.59 3.61 -6.85
C LEU A 48 5.23 4.22 -6.50
N VAL A 49 4.28 3.43 -6.02
CA VAL A 49 2.95 3.94 -5.66
C VAL A 49 3.06 4.97 -4.54
N ILE A 50 3.80 4.68 -3.47
CA ILE A 50 3.95 5.61 -2.34
C ILE A 50 4.65 6.90 -2.79
N ILE A 51 5.71 6.82 -3.60
CA ILE A 51 6.48 8.00 -4.04
C ILE A 51 5.71 8.84 -5.06
N PHE A 52 5.04 8.23 -6.04
CA PHE A 52 4.37 8.96 -7.10
C PHE A 52 2.95 9.40 -6.74
N THR A 53 2.22 8.62 -5.93
CA THR A 53 0.80 8.90 -5.66
C THR A 53 0.55 9.46 -4.27
N ILE A 54 1.30 9.06 -3.23
CA ILE A 54 0.96 9.44 -1.85
C ILE A 54 1.88 10.57 -1.35
N ALA A 55 3.19 10.44 -1.58
CA ALA A 55 4.19 11.40 -1.14
C ALA A 55 3.96 12.83 -1.65
N PRO A 56 3.63 13.11 -2.93
CA PRO A 56 3.46 14.49 -3.39
C PRO A 56 2.27 15.18 -2.75
N PHE A 57 1.16 14.47 -2.51
CA PHE A 57 -0.02 15.04 -1.84
C PHE A 57 0.30 15.41 -0.38
N PHE A 58 1.00 14.54 0.34
CA PHE A 58 1.42 14.81 1.72
C PHE A 58 2.53 15.85 1.83
N TRP A 59 3.42 15.95 0.84
CA TRP A 59 4.49 16.96 0.81
C TRP A 59 3.93 18.36 0.52
N THR A 60 2.98 18.46 -0.40
CA THR A 60 2.39 19.75 -0.81
C THR A 60 1.56 20.37 0.31
N CYS A 61 0.80 19.55 1.05
CA CYS A 61 0.01 19.98 2.20
C CYS A 61 0.78 20.03 3.53
N ASN A 62 2.11 19.91 3.49
CA ASN A 62 2.95 20.02 4.70
C ASN A 62 3.15 21.48 5.15
N LYS A 63 2.73 22.46 4.34
CA LYS A 63 2.82 23.89 4.67
C LYS A 63 1.71 24.40 5.58
N GLU A 64 0.58 23.69 5.69
CA GLU A 64 -0.54 24.11 6.55
C GLU A 64 -0.80 23.10 7.66
N GLN A 65 -1.06 23.64 8.86
CA GLN A 65 -1.20 22.93 10.13
C GLN A 65 -2.33 21.88 10.10
N ASN A 66 -3.39 22.11 9.30
CA ASN A 66 -4.52 21.20 9.09
C ASN A 66 -4.51 20.47 7.74
N GLY A 67 -3.54 20.77 6.85
CA GLY A 67 -3.58 20.34 5.45
C GLY A 67 -3.58 18.82 5.27
N THR A 68 -3.05 18.05 6.21
CA THR A 68 -2.99 16.58 6.07
C THR A 68 -4.25 15.87 6.50
N GLU A 69 -4.94 16.34 7.53
CA GLU A 69 -6.23 15.77 7.90
C GLU A 69 -7.26 16.06 6.81
N ILE A 70 -7.24 17.28 6.27
CA ILE A 70 -8.08 17.69 5.13
C ILE A 70 -7.74 16.85 3.90
N VAL A 71 -6.46 16.67 3.55
CA VAL A 71 -6.07 15.82 2.41
C VAL A 71 -6.48 14.37 2.62
N PHE A 72 -6.31 13.83 3.82
CA PHE A 72 -6.76 12.47 4.10
C PHE A 72 -8.27 12.35 3.95
N GLN A 73 -9.07 13.19 4.59
CA GLN A 73 -10.53 13.09 4.51
C GLN A 73 -11.09 13.32 3.10
N TRP A 74 -10.52 14.27 2.34
CA TRP A 74 -10.99 14.58 1.00
C TRP A 74 -10.46 13.63 -0.06
N PHE A 75 -9.14 13.34 -0.10
CA PHE A 75 -8.54 12.57 -1.19
C PHE A 75 -8.52 11.05 -0.95
N PHE A 76 -8.51 10.59 0.30
CA PHE A 76 -8.56 9.15 0.61
C PHE A 76 -9.75 8.42 -0.02
N PRO A 77 -11.02 8.91 0.09
CA PRO A 77 -12.15 8.20 -0.50
C PRO A 77 -12.05 8.11 -2.04
N PHE A 78 -11.66 9.19 -2.72
CA PHE A 78 -11.45 9.15 -4.18
C PHE A 78 -10.32 8.21 -4.57
N TYR A 79 -9.22 8.22 -3.80
CA TYR A 79 -8.12 7.30 -4.00
C TYR A 79 -8.55 5.85 -3.81
N ALA A 80 -9.29 5.55 -2.73
CA ALA A 80 -9.78 4.22 -2.44
C ALA A 80 -10.70 3.69 -3.55
N ILE A 81 -11.60 4.52 -4.06
CA ILE A 81 -12.47 4.17 -5.19
C ILE A 81 -11.65 3.91 -6.45
N ALA A 82 -10.69 4.80 -6.78
CA ALA A 82 -9.84 4.62 -7.95
C ALA A 82 -9.01 3.32 -7.87
N CYS A 83 -8.41 3.04 -6.71
CA CYS A 83 -7.68 1.80 -6.45
C CYS A 83 -8.61 0.57 -6.52
N PHE A 84 -9.82 0.65 -5.98
CA PHE A 84 -10.80 -0.44 -6.08
C PHE A 84 -11.15 -0.74 -7.54
N CYS A 85 -11.45 0.28 -8.33
CA CYS A 85 -11.74 0.13 -9.76
C CYS A 85 -10.55 -0.44 -10.53
N LEU A 86 -9.32 0.02 -10.23
CA LEU A 86 -8.10 -0.49 -10.86
C LEU A 86 -7.86 -1.97 -10.54
N CYS A 87 -8.03 -2.36 -9.27
CA CYS A 87 -7.91 -3.75 -8.85
C CYS A 87 -9.04 -4.63 -9.41
N ALA A 88 -10.28 -4.12 -9.48
CA ALA A 88 -11.41 -4.82 -10.08
C ALA A 88 -11.20 -5.05 -11.60
N TYR A 89 -10.67 -4.05 -12.30
CA TYR A 89 -10.28 -4.20 -13.71
C TYR A 89 -9.13 -5.20 -13.88
N GLY A 90 -8.14 -5.16 -12.99
CA GLY A 90 -7.05 -6.13 -12.93
C GLY A 90 -7.57 -7.57 -12.78
N PHE A 91 -8.50 -7.78 -11.85
CA PHE A 91 -9.17 -9.06 -11.63
C PHE A 91 -9.92 -9.55 -12.86
N TRP A 92 -10.68 -8.66 -13.53
CA TRP A 92 -11.39 -9.02 -14.76
C TRP A 92 -10.45 -9.52 -15.86
N LYS A 93 -9.26 -8.91 -15.98
CA LYS A 93 -8.30 -9.24 -17.03
C LYS A 93 -7.40 -10.43 -16.70
N ALA A 94 -7.06 -10.61 -15.43
CA ALA A 94 -6.14 -11.62 -14.95
C ALA A 94 -6.63 -12.17 -13.59
N PRO A 95 -7.59 -13.12 -13.59
CA PRO A 95 -8.14 -13.68 -12.36
C PRO A 95 -7.08 -14.41 -11.52
N ASP A 96 -6.07 -15.01 -12.17
CA ASP A 96 -4.95 -15.71 -11.51
C ASP A 96 -4.08 -14.78 -10.64
N ALA A 97 -4.17 -13.47 -10.86
CA ALA A 97 -3.44 -12.46 -10.10
C ALA A 97 -4.29 -11.84 -8.97
N VAL A 98 -5.41 -12.46 -8.58
CA VAL A 98 -6.31 -11.96 -7.52
C VAL A 98 -5.57 -11.71 -6.20
N SER A 99 -4.65 -12.60 -5.82
CA SER A 99 -3.84 -12.47 -4.60
C SER A 99 -2.96 -11.23 -4.64
N PHE A 100 -2.41 -10.91 -5.81
CA PHE A 100 -1.61 -9.71 -6.03
C PHE A 100 -2.46 -8.44 -5.94
N PHE A 101 -3.59 -8.37 -6.65
CA PHE A 101 -4.46 -7.20 -6.64
C PHE A 101 -5.07 -6.94 -5.26
N THR A 102 -5.40 -7.99 -4.52
CA THR A 102 -5.91 -7.91 -3.15
C THR A 102 -4.85 -7.38 -2.20
N ALA A 103 -3.64 -7.95 -2.23
CA ALA A 103 -2.52 -7.48 -1.43
C ALA A 103 -2.16 -6.03 -1.74
N ALA A 104 -2.14 -5.65 -3.02
CA ALA A 104 -1.86 -4.29 -3.46
C ALA A 104 -2.92 -3.30 -2.97
N PHE A 105 -4.22 -3.66 -3.08
CA PHE A 105 -5.32 -2.81 -2.63
C PHE A 105 -5.23 -2.51 -1.13
N PHE A 106 -5.19 -3.54 -0.29
CA PHE A 106 -5.15 -3.37 1.16
C PHE A 106 -3.89 -2.65 1.64
N THR A 107 -2.73 -2.98 1.05
CA THR A 107 -1.47 -2.33 1.40
C THR A 107 -1.48 -0.85 1.05
N SER A 108 -2.07 -0.50 -0.10
CA SER A 108 -2.17 0.89 -0.51
C SER A 108 -3.05 1.70 0.44
N LEU A 109 -4.20 1.17 0.84
CA LEU A 109 -5.08 1.80 1.83
C LEU A 109 -4.39 1.97 3.19
N GLN A 110 -3.70 0.93 3.67
CA GLN A 110 -2.96 0.99 4.94
C GLN A 110 -1.81 2.00 4.90
N SER A 111 -1.16 2.14 3.75
CA SER A 111 -0.08 3.12 3.55
C SER A 111 -0.58 4.56 3.74
N TRP A 112 -1.78 4.87 3.26
CA TRP A 112 -2.44 6.16 3.50
C TRP A 112 -2.72 6.40 4.98
N VAL A 113 -3.30 5.41 5.68
CA VAL A 113 -3.62 5.51 7.11
C VAL A 113 -2.35 5.72 7.94
N TRP A 114 -1.26 5.02 7.63
CA TRP A 114 0.01 5.19 8.34
C TRP A 114 0.68 6.53 8.09
N LEU A 115 0.54 7.10 6.90
CA LEU A 115 1.06 8.43 6.59
C LEU A 115 0.23 9.53 7.25
N ALA A 116 -1.10 9.38 7.31
CA ALA A 116 -1.99 10.29 8.02
C ALA A 116 -1.72 10.26 9.54
N LYS A 117 -1.72 9.07 10.16
CA LYS A 117 -1.54 8.90 11.61
C LYS A 117 -0.19 9.41 12.11
N LYS A 118 0.89 9.20 11.33
CA LYS A 118 2.23 9.70 11.70
C LYS A 118 2.30 11.22 11.78
N LYS A 119 1.44 11.95 11.08
CA LYS A 119 1.46 13.41 11.14
C LYS A 119 0.75 13.93 12.38
N VAL A 120 -0.37 13.30 12.77
CA VAL A 120 -1.08 13.60 14.03
C VAL A 120 -0.12 13.46 15.22
N THR A 121 0.58 12.33 15.34
CA THR A 121 1.50 12.08 16.48
C THR A 121 2.74 12.98 16.50
N LYS A 122 3.19 13.51 15.35
CA LYS A 122 4.37 14.40 15.29
C LYS A 122 4.06 15.86 15.60
N LEU A 123 2.78 16.20 15.73
CA LEU A 123 2.31 17.53 16.12
C LEU A 123 2.06 17.63 17.63
N GLU A 124 1.94 16.49 18.33
CA GLU A 124 1.76 16.41 19.78
C GLU A 124 3.09 16.24 20.56
N SER A 125 4.24 16.14 19.86
CA SER A 125 5.58 16.01 20.44
C SER A 125 6.45 17.23 20.17
#